data_AF-A0A1M5L998-F1
#
_entry.id   AF-A0A1M5L998-F1
#
_cell.length_a   1.000
_cell.length_b   1.000
_cell.length_c   1.000
_cell.angle_alpha   90.00
_cell.angle_beta   90.00
_cell.angle_gamma   90.00
#
_symmetry.space_group_name_H-M   'P 1'
#
loop_
_entity.id
_entity.type
_entity.pdbx_description
1 polymer ?
#
loop_
_entity_poly.entity_id
_entity_poly.type
_entity_poly.pdbx_seq_one_letter_code
_entity_poly.pdbx_strand_id
1 'polypeptide(L)'
;MAISKNGPYGHPNGKIGKLVHYMLKGQPVTRMVGRRTKSSPAQLVNCQSMAVTMAFFKPDCVLKFINLGFELEARGTVKNPHNLATSYNKKFALKGAYPNLKMDYSKVKLSQGTLPAPKGTTLVKTPTGLDISWNTTEAGLEHHEDDIVMILIYLPGLKNGKSHLNASKRETGKYSVELSEDVIDEPIEAYMCFKSADGTQISESVYLGNLNGEAETQEEKTKREAYAALKARFDQVSDAYLKYIEPGGSVILTKAFRNLETEYRALKSKLDHLPGKPS
;
A
#
# COMPACT_ATOMS: atom_id res chain seq x y z
N MET A 1 1.62 -28.05 -29.69
CA MET A 1 1.79 -27.87 -31.14
C MET A 1 2.86 -26.81 -31.34
N ALA A 2 3.75 -27.01 -32.30
CA ALA A 2 4.73 -26.01 -32.70
C ALA A 2 4.51 -25.67 -34.17
N ILE A 3 4.82 -24.43 -34.53
CA ILE A 3 4.66 -23.89 -35.88
C ILE A 3 6.05 -23.63 -36.42
N SER A 4 6.39 -24.24 -37.56
CA SER A 4 7.60 -23.89 -38.30
C SER A 4 7.22 -23.01 -39.48
N LYS A 5 7.45 -21.70 -39.34
CA LYS A 5 7.11 -20.72 -40.40
C LYS A 5 7.98 -20.88 -41.65
N ASN A 6 9.21 -21.34 -41.50
CA ASN A 6 10.20 -21.44 -42.58
C ASN A 6 10.36 -22.89 -43.09
N GLY A 7 9.29 -23.69 -43.01
CA GLY A 7 9.30 -25.07 -43.47
C GLY A 7 10.12 -26.03 -42.58
N PRO A 8 10.49 -27.22 -43.10
CA PRO A 8 11.10 -28.30 -42.30
C PRO A 8 12.45 -27.94 -41.67
N TYR A 9 13.22 -27.06 -42.31
CA TYR A 9 14.53 -26.61 -41.83
C TYR A 9 14.48 -25.33 -40.98
N GLY A 10 13.28 -24.75 -40.81
CA GLY A 10 13.06 -23.55 -40.01
C GLY A 10 13.10 -23.83 -38.50
N HIS A 11 13.46 -22.81 -37.71
CA HIS A 11 13.33 -22.91 -36.25
C HIS A 11 11.83 -22.99 -35.88
N PRO A 12 11.39 -24.07 -35.22
CA PRO A 12 10.01 -24.18 -34.79
C PRO A 12 9.72 -23.20 -33.64
N ASN A 13 8.48 -22.72 -33.55
CA ASN A 13 8.01 -21.93 -32.43
C ASN A 13 6.84 -22.65 -31.75
N GLY A 14 7.00 -23.00 -30.48
CA GLY A 14 6.02 -23.75 -29.69
C GLY A 14 6.55 -25.10 -29.21
N LYS A 15 5.64 -26.02 -28.90
CA LYS A 15 5.97 -27.29 -28.22
C LYS A 15 6.01 -28.48 -29.17
N ILE A 16 7.14 -29.19 -29.20
CA ILE A 16 7.36 -30.48 -29.87
C ILE A 16 7.77 -31.50 -28.79
N GLY A 17 6.91 -32.48 -28.52
CA GLY A 17 7.15 -33.46 -27.45
C GLY A 17 7.39 -32.81 -26.09
N LYS A 18 8.56 -33.07 -25.49
CA LYS A 18 9.00 -32.48 -24.20
C LYS A 18 9.86 -31.22 -24.36
N LEU A 19 10.00 -30.69 -25.58
CA LEU A 19 10.77 -29.49 -25.87
C LEU A 19 9.85 -28.31 -26.21
N VAL A 20 10.28 -27.12 -25.84
CA VAL A 20 9.65 -25.84 -26.16
C VAL A 20 10.69 -24.99 -26.87
N HIS A 21 10.35 -24.54 -28.07
CA HIS A 21 11.20 -23.73 -28.94
C HIS A 21 10.62 -22.31 -29.03
N TYR A 22 11.46 -21.30 -28.87
CA TYR A 22 11.04 -19.90 -28.95
C TYR A 22 12.24 -18.99 -29.23
N MET A 23 11.96 -17.78 -29.70
CA MET A 23 12.98 -16.75 -29.89
C MET A 23 13.13 -15.93 -28.62
N LEU A 24 14.33 -15.91 -28.05
CA LEU A 24 14.69 -15.05 -26.92
C LEU A 24 15.61 -13.94 -27.43
N LYS A 25 15.10 -12.70 -27.50
CA LYS A 25 15.86 -11.53 -27.99
C LYS A 25 16.57 -11.79 -29.34
N GLY A 26 15.89 -12.45 -30.27
CA GLY A 26 16.45 -12.79 -31.59
C GLY A 26 17.29 -14.07 -31.65
N GLN A 27 17.56 -14.72 -30.52
CA GLN A 27 18.26 -16.01 -30.48
C GLN A 27 17.27 -17.18 -30.43
N PRO A 28 17.40 -18.22 -31.29
CA PRO A 28 16.60 -19.42 -31.20
C PRO A 28 16.98 -20.22 -29.95
N VAL A 29 16.02 -20.42 -29.05
CA VAL A 29 16.22 -21.14 -27.79
C VAL A 29 15.31 -22.35 -27.75
N THR A 30 15.89 -23.50 -27.38
CA THR A 30 15.15 -24.73 -27.11
C THR A 30 15.35 -25.11 -25.65
N ARG A 31 14.25 -25.38 -24.94
CA ARG A 31 14.30 -25.85 -23.55
C ARG A 31 13.36 -27.00 -23.31
N MET A 32 13.62 -27.78 -22.27
CA MET A 32 12.68 -28.80 -21.81
C MET A 32 11.44 -28.14 -21.16
N VAL A 33 10.28 -28.78 -21.29
CA VAL A 33 9.08 -28.42 -20.53
C VAL A 33 9.41 -28.53 -19.04
N GLY A 34 9.22 -27.43 -18.32
CA GLY A 34 9.45 -27.40 -16.88
C GLY A 34 8.53 -28.36 -16.14
N ARG A 35 9.04 -29.05 -15.12
CA ARG A 35 8.23 -29.81 -14.18
C ARG A 35 7.79 -28.88 -13.05
N ARG A 36 6.49 -28.82 -12.77
CA ARG A 36 5.96 -28.09 -11.62
C ARG A 36 5.95 -29.02 -10.42
N THR A 37 6.84 -28.77 -9.46
CA THR A 37 6.82 -29.42 -8.15
C THR A 37 6.07 -28.55 -7.14
N LYS A 38 5.75 -29.10 -5.96
CA LYS A 38 5.28 -28.26 -4.84
C LYS A 38 6.35 -27.21 -4.54
N SER A 39 5.91 -25.98 -4.32
CA SER A 39 6.82 -24.88 -3.99
C SER A 39 7.53 -25.19 -2.67
N SER A 40 8.84 -24.99 -2.62
CA SER A 40 9.58 -25.05 -1.36
C SER A 40 9.19 -23.90 -0.44
N PRO A 41 9.43 -24.00 0.88
CA PRO A 41 9.20 -22.90 1.81
C PRO A 41 9.88 -21.59 1.37
N ALA A 42 11.13 -21.67 0.90
CA ALA A 42 11.85 -20.51 0.37
C ALA A 42 11.19 -19.90 -0.89
N GLN A 43 10.64 -20.75 -1.78
CA GLN A 43 9.88 -20.28 -2.94
C GLN A 43 8.60 -19.57 -2.51
N LEU A 44 7.89 -20.09 -1.50
CA LEU A 44 6.67 -19.47 -0.97
C LEU A 44 6.95 -18.10 -0.34
N VAL A 45 8.01 -17.99 0.46
CA VAL A 45 8.49 -16.72 1.03
C VAL A 45 8.79 -15.72 -0.09
N ASN A 46 9.53 -16.14 -1.11
CA ASN A 46 9.89 -15.29 -2.24
C ASN A 46 8.68 -14.84 -3.07
N CYS A 47 7.73 -15.75 -3.33
CA CYS A 47 6.47 -15.44 -4.02
C CYS A 47 5.64 -14.43 -3.22
N GLN A 48 5.51 -14.62 -1.91
CA GLN A 48 4.78 -13.68 -1.06
C GLN A 48 5.49 -12.32 -0.99
N SER A 49 6.81 -12.31 -0.80
CA SER A 49 7.61 -11.08 -0.79
C SER A 49 7.37 -10.27 -2.07
N MET A 50 7.40 -10.95 -3.22
CA MET A 50 7.09 -10.32 -4.50
C MET A 50 5.65 -9.80 -4.56
N ALA A 51 4.68 -10.58 -4.10
CA ALA A 51 3.27 -10.18 -4.11
C ALA A 51 3.02 -8.92 -3.27
N VAL A 52 3.63 -8.83 -2.08
CA VAL A 52 3.53 -7.66 -1.19
C VAL A 52 4.17 -6.42 -1.84
N THR A 53 5.40 -6.55 -2.35
CA THR A 53 6.07 -5.42 -3.05
C THR A 53 5.29 -4.96 -4.27
N MET A 54 4.78 -5.88 -5.09
CA MET A 54 3.99 -5.54 -6.28
C MET A 54 2.65 -4.89 -5.92
N ALA A 55 2.02 -5.32 -4.84
CA ALA A 55 0.79 -4.69 -4.37
C ALA A 55 1.00 -3.22 -3.98
N PHE A 56 2.17 -2.88 -3.42
CA PHE A 56 2.54 -1.50 -3.10
C PHE A 56 2.82 -0.65 -4.35
N PHE A 57 3.46 -1.20 -5.39
CA PHE A 57 3.79 -0.48 -6.62
C PHE A 57 2.69 -0.47 -7.69
N LYS A 58 1.65 -1.29 -7.53
CA LYS A 58 0.51 -1.34 -8.44
C LYS A 58 -0.21 0.01 -8.64
N PRO A 59 -0.44 0.86 -7.62
CA PRO A 59 -1.18 2.11 -7.77
C PRO A 59 -0.41 3.11 -8.63
N ASP A 60 -1.14 3.81 -9.50
CA ASP A 60 -0.55 4.73 -10.49
C ASP A 60 0.24 5.89 -9.83
N CYS A 61 -0.21 6.38 -8.67
CA CYS A 61 0.52 7.40 -7.91
C CYS A 61 1.94 6.94 -7.51
N VAL A 62 2.08 5.69 -7.08
CA VAL A 62 3.38 5.12 -6.71
C VAL A 62 4.19 4.80 -7.97
N LEU A 63 3.56 4.24 -8.99
CA LEU A 63 4.22 3.90 -10.26
C LEU A 63 4.84 5.13 -10.94
N LYS A 64 4.09 6.24 -11.01
CA LYS A 64 4.58 7.52 -11.54
C LYS A 64 5.77 8.05 -10.74
N PHE A 65 5.68 7.96 -9.41
CA PHE A 65 6.75 8.41 -8.53
C PHE A 65 8.03 7.60 -8.75
N ILE A 66 7.98 6.26 -8.72
CA ILE A 66 9.17 5.41 -8.89
C ILE A 66 9.76 5.49 -10.30
N ASN A 67 8.92 5.74 -11.32
CA ASN A 67 9.41 5.87 -12.69
C ASN A 67 10.31 7.09 -12.84
N LEU A 68 9.96 8.23 -12.22
CA LEU A 68 10.84 9.39 -12.13
C LEU A 68 11.97 9.17 -11.12
N GLY A 69 11.64 8.58 -9.97
CA GLY A 69 12.52 8.33 -8.83
C GLY A 69 13.76 7.50 -9.16
N PHE A 70 13.62 6.53 -10.05
CA PHE A 70 14.67 5.59 -10.46
C PHE A 70 15.05 5.76 -11.95
N GLU A 71 14.54 6.79 -12.65
CA GLU A 71 14.84 7.01 -14.07
C GLU A 71 16.34 7.15 -14.30
N LEU A 72 16.99 8.01 -13.50
CA LEU A 72 18.40 8.35 -13.64
C LEU A 72 19.30 7.15 -13.32
N GLU A 73 18.93 6.32 -12.34
CA GLU A 73 19.66 5.08 -12.02
C GLU A 73 19.48 4.03 -13.12
N ALA A 74 18.32 3.96 -13.76
CA ALA A 74 18.06 3.04 -14.86
C ALA A 74 18.83 3.43 -16.15
N ARG A 75 19.07 4.73 -16.35
CA ARG A 75 19.71 5.29 -17.55
C ARG A 75 21.08 4.65 -17.78
N GLY A 76 21.33 4.20 -19.01
CA GLY A 76 22.57 3.51 -19.37
C GLY A 76 22.68 2.06 -18.91
N THR A 77 21.62 1.50 -18.29
CA THR A 77 21.56 0.09 -17.89
C THR A 77 20.52 -0.68 -18.71
N VAL A 78 20.51 -2.01 -18.57
CA VAL A 78 19.46 -2.89 -19.15
C VAL A 78 18.23 -3.03 -18.26
N LYS A 79 18.20 -2.36 -17.10
CA LYS A 79 17.11 -2.43 -16.12
C LYS A 79 16.14 -1.27 -16.35
N ASN A 80 14.89 -1.44 -15.95
CA ASN A 80 13.91 -0.35 -15.92
C ASN A 80 13.74 0.18 -14.47
N PRO A 81 13.21 1.40 -14.29
CA PRO A 81 13.02 2.02 -12.98
C PRO A 81 12.23 1.12 -12.00
N HIS A 82 11.15 0.51 -12.49
CA HIS A 82 10.31 -0.39 -11.71
C HIS A 82 11.08 -1.61 -11.16
N ASN A 83 12.00 -2.20 -11.93
CA ASN A 83 12.80 -3.34 -11.51
C ASN A 83 13.84 -2.93 -10.46
N LEU A 84 14.43 -1.74 -10.57
CA LEU A 84 15.34 -1.20 -9.56
C LEU A 84 14.62 -0.97 -8.24
N ALA A 85 13.48 -0.27 -8.28
CA ALA A 85 12.62 -0.04 -7.12
C ALA A 85 12.19 -1.36 -6.47
N THR A 86 11.74 -2.34 -7.28
CA THR A 86 11.38 -3.69 -6.82
C THR A 86 12.54 -4.40 -6.15
N SER A 87 13.73 -4.36 -6.75
CA SER A 87 14.91 -5.04 -6.22
C SER A 87 15.30 -4.52 -4.84
N TYR A 88 15.28 -3.20 -4.64
CA TYR A 88 15.59 -2.59 -3.35
C TYR A 88 14.51 -2.92 -2.32
N ASN A 89 13.25 -2.60 -2.63
CA ASN A 89 12.17 -2.64 -1.63
C ASN A 89 11.80 -4.06 -1.22
N LYS A 90 11.85 -5.03 -2.14
CA LYS A 90 11.66 -6.45 -1.79
C LYS A 90 12.74 -6.96 -0.83
N LYS A 91 13.95 -6.39 -0.88
CA LYS A 91 15.07 -6.82 -0.03
C LYS A 91 15.04 -6.15 1.34
N PHE A 92 14.66 -4.87 1.41
CA PHE A 92 14.85 -4.04 2.61
C PHE A 92 13.56 -3.54 3.27
N ALA A 93 12.46 -3.45 2.52
CA ALA A 93 11.21 -2.81 2.96
C ALA A 93 10.09 -3.83 3.24
N LEU A 94 10.44 -5.04 3.67
CA LEU A 94 9.50 -6.06 4.12
C LEU A 94 9.73 -6.36 5.60
N LYS A 95 8.64 -6.53 6.34
CA LYS A 95 8.62 -6.96 7.74
C LYS A 95 7.71 -8.18 7.96
N GLY A 96 7.89 -8.84 9.10
CA GLY A 96 7.16 -10.06 9.46
C GLY A 96 7.81 -11.34 8.94
N ALA A 97 7.07 -12.44 9.03
CA ALA A 97 7.50 -13.76 8.55
C ALA A 97 6.38 -14.40 7.75
N TYR A 98 6.72 -15.26 6.78
CA TYR A 98 5.71 -16.01 6.01
C TYR A 98 4.81 -16.82 6.96
N PRO A 99 3.48 -16.85 6.74
CA PRO A 99 2.73 -16.27 5.62
C PRO A 99 2.18 -14.85 5.89
N ASN A 100 2.76 -14.10 6.83
CA ASN A 100 2.30 -12.78 7.25
C ASN A 100 3.32 -11.68 6.92
N LEU A 101 3.94 -11.74 5.74
CA LEU A 101 4.81 -10.67 5.27
C LEU A 101 3.99 -9.41 4.95
N LYS A 102 4.48 -8.25 5.41
CA LYS A 102 3.89 -6.93 5.19
C LYS A 102 4.96 -5.93 4.72
N MET A 103 4.53 -4.82 4.14
CA MET A 103 5.43 -3.73 3.80
C MET A 103 5.90 -3.03 5.08
N ASP A 104 7.19 -2.73 5.15
CA ASP A 104 7.78 -1.83 6.14
C ASP A 104 7.92 -0.45 5.51
N TYR A 105 6.88 0.38 5.66
CA TYR A 105 6.80 1.72 5.05
C TYR A 105 7.98 2.61 5.43
N SER A 106 8.49 2.49 6.66
CA SER A 106 9.64 3.27 7.13
C SER A 106 10.94 3.03 6.34
N LYS A 107 11.05 1.89 5.64
CA LYS A 107 12.25 1.50 4.87
C LYS A 107 12.03 1.56 3.36
N VAL A 108 10.86 2.02 2.93
CA VAL A 108 10.55 2.14 1.51
C VAL A 108 11.44 3.18 0.86
N LYS A 109 11.98 2.83 -0.31
CA LYS A 109 12.75 3.74 -1.16
C LYS A 109 12.03 3.94 -2.48
N LEU A 110 11.70 5.18 -2.79
CA LEU A 110 10.95 5.58 -3.98
C LEU A 110 11.83 6.30 -5.01
N SER A 111 12.98 6.83 -4.61
CA SER A 111 13.96 7.43 -5.50
C SER A 111 15.39 7.16 -5.06
N GLN A 112 16.30 7.18 -6.03
CA GLN A 112 17.74 6.98 -5.84
C GLN A 112 18.51 7.95 -6.73
N GLY A 113 19.43 8.71 -6.14
CA GLY A 113 20.32 9.57 -6.90
C GLY A 113 21.33 10.30 -6.01
N THR A 114 21.98 11.32 -6.58
CA THR A 114 23.14 12.00 -5.99
C THR A 114 22.80 13.33 -5.32
N LEU A 115 21.60 13.87 -5.56
CA LEU A 115 21.19 15.16 -5.01
C LEU A 115 21.02 15.04 -3.48
N PRO A 116 21.39 16.07 -2.70
CA PRO A 116 21.22 16.03 -1.24
C PRO A 116 19.75 15.83 -0.84
N ALA A 117 19.48 14.78 -0.06
CA ALA A 117 18.14 14.42 0.39
C ALA A 117 17.50 15.47 1.32
N PRO A 118 16.17 15.52 1.42
CA PRO A 118 15.46 16.36 2.39
C PRO A 118 15.93 16.14 3.83
N LYS A 119 16.11 17.23 4.58
CA LYS A 119 16.47 17.22 6.01
C LYS A 119 15.58 18.14 6.80
N GLY A 120 15.53 17.94 8.12
CA GLY A 120 14.69 18.73 9.03
C GLY A 120 13.22 18.70 8.61
N THR A 121 12.77 17.57 8.08
CA THR A 121 11.42 17.42 7.53
C THR A 121 10.40 17.28 8.64
N THR A 122 9.25 17.93 8.52
CA THR A 122 8.11 17.74 9.43
C THR A 122 6.84 17.44 8.65
N LEU A 123 5.94 16.69 9.27
CA LEU A 123 4.63 16.32 8.75
C LEU A 123 3.60 16.58 9.85
N VAL A 124 2.68 17.50 9.59
CA VAL A 124 1.65 17.93 10.55
C VAL A 124 0.28 17.74 9.91
N LYS A 125 -0.63 17.06 10.62
CA LYS A 125 -2.03 16.94 10.21
C LYS A 125 -2.78 18.23 10.52
N THR A 126 -3.52 18.75 9.54
CA THR A 126 -4.44 19.88 9.69
C THR A 126 -5.88 19.39 9.53
N PRO A 127 -6.91 20.22 9.82
CA PRO A 127 -8.31 19.82 9.62
C PRO A 127 -8.69 19.54 8.16
N THR A 128 -7.96 20.11 7.19
CA THR A 128 -8.27 20.02 5.75
C THR A 128 -7.21 19.25 4.95
N GLY A 129 -6.19 18.71 5.63
CA GLY A 129 -5.10 18.01 4.95
C GLY A 129 -3.84 17.84 5.78
N LEU A 130 -2.70 18.04 5.13
CA LEU A 130 -1.37 17.85 5.68
C LEU A 130 -0.47 19.04 5.35
N ASP A 131 0.28 19.52 6.34
CA ASP A 131 1.36 20.46 6.15
C ASP A 131 2.70 19.74 6.23
N ILE A 132 3.51 19.90 5.19
CA ILE A 132 4.85 19.33 5.07
C ILE A 132 5.83 20.49 5.03
N SER A 133 6.91 20.40 5.80
CA SER A 133 8.01 21.37 5.75
C SER A 133 9.37 20.68 5.79
N TRP A 134 10.40 21.39 5.35
CA TRP A 134 11.78 20.91 5.30
C TRP A 134 12.76 22.07 5.49
N ASN A 135 14.00 21.74 5.88
CA ASN A 135 15.04 22.74 6.05
C ASN A 135 15.58 23.22 4.70
N THR A 136 15.61 24.55 4.52
CA THR A 136 16.13 25.24 3.33
C THR A 136 17.47 25.92 3.56
N THR A 137 17.90 26.05 4.82
CA THR A 137 19.05 26.87 5.22
C THR A 137 20.35 26.07 5.37
N GLU A 138 20.40 24.86 4.82
CA GLU A 138 21.59 24.04 4.94
C GLU A 138 22.73 24.57 4.06
N ALA A 139 23.94 24.63 4.62
CA ALA A 139 25.12 25.08 3.90
C ALA A 139 25.40 24.17 2.69
N GLY A 140 25.70 24.76 1.53
CA GLY A 140 25.94 24.04 0.27
C GLY A 140 24.69 23.83 -0.61
N LEU A 141 23.57 24.50 -0.31
CA LEU A 141 22.34 24.48 -1.13
C LEU A 141 22.24 25.64 -2.14
N GLU A 142 23.27 26.47 -2.29
CA GLU A 142 23.31 27.69 -3.11
C GLU A 142 23.01 27.48 -4.61
N HIS A 143 22.98 26.22 -5.07
CA HIS A 143 22.68 25.83 -6.46
C HIS A 143 21.49 24.87 -6.57
N HIS A 144 20.68 24.77 -5.52
CA HIS A 144 19.60 23.80 -5.37
C HIS A 144 18.27 24.44 -4.98
N GLU A 145 18.20 25.77 -4.95
CA GLU A 145 17.02 26.54 -4.51
C GLU A 145 15.79 26.25 -5.38
N ASP A 146 15.99 26.09 -6.68
CA ASP A 146 14.95 25.84 -7.68
C ASP A 146 14.62 24.35 -7.87
N ASP A 147 15.30 23.45 -7.14
CA ASP A 147 14.97 22.02 -7.13
C ASP A 147 13.47 21.82 -6.87
N ILE A 148 12.87 20.89 -7.59
CA ILE A 148 11.46 20.54 -7.50
C ILE A 148 11.25 19.50 -6.40
N VAL A 149 10.29 19.77 -5.53
CA VAL A 149 9.84 18.87 -4.47
C VAL A 149 8.86 17.86 -5.05
N MET A 150 9.15 16.58 -4.83
CA MET A 150 8.26 15.46 -5.10
C MET A 150 7.76 14.87 -3.78
N ILE A 151 6.44 14.70 -3.64
CA ILE A 151 5.81 14.13 -2.44
C ILE A 151 4.89 12.98 -2.82
N LEU A 152 4.93 11.89 -2.06
CA LEU A 152 3.95 10.81 -2.11
C LEU A 152 3.21 10.73 -0.78
N ILE A 153 1.88 10.82 -0.82
CA ILE A 153 0.99 10.51 0.29
C ILE A 153 0.30 9.19 -0.03
N TYR A 154 0.67 8.14 0.69
CA TYR A 154 0.15 6.79 0.51
C TYR A 154 -0.81 6.43 1.64
N LEU A 155 -1.93 5.81 1.30
CA LEU A 155 -2.99 5.37 2.22
C LEU A 155 -3.00 3.82 2.22
N PRO A 156 -2.31 3.14 3.15
CA PRO A 156 -2.20 1.68 3.15
C PRO A 156 -3.55 0.96 3.18
N GLY A 157 -4.54 1.51 3.90
CA GLY A 157 -5.89 0.95 3.98
C GLY A 157 -6.60 0.91 2.63
N LEU A 158 -6.40 1.93 1.80
CA LEU A 158 -6.97 2.01 0.45
C LEU A 158 -6.07 1.40 -0.63
N LYS A 159 -4.83 1.03 -0.27
CA LYS A 159 -3.78 0.61 -1.20
C LYS A 159 -3.64 1.57 -2.38
N ASN A 160 -3.74 2.86 -2.11
CA ASN A 160 -3.68 3.93 -3.10
C ASN A 160 -3.17 5.21 -2.42
N GLY A 161 -3.12 6.33 -3.14
CA GLY A 161 -2.63 7.59 -2.60
C GLY A 161 -2.61 8.71 -3.63
N LYS A 162 -1.93 9.80 -3.29
CA LYS A 162 -1.69 10.96 -4.16
C LYS A 162 -0.20 11.21 -4.30
N SER A 163 0.25 11.44 -5.53
CA SER A 163 1.62 11.81 -5.84
C SER A 163 1.65 13.25 -6.38
N HIS A 164 2.42 14.12 -5.73
CA HIS A 164 2.69 15.48 -6.17
C HIS A 164 4.10 15.51 -6.74
N LEU A 165 4.24 15.33 -8.05
CA LEU A 165 5.55 15.24 -8.72
C LEU A 165 6.22 16.60 -8.94
N ASN A 166 5.45 17.69 -8.84
CA ASN A 166 5.93 19.07 -8.91
C ASN A 166 5.21 19.88 -7.82
N ALA A 167 5.44 19.52 -6.55
CA ALA A 167 4.68 20.08 -5.43
C ALA A 167 5.04 21.56 -5.19
N SER A 168 6.33 21.85 -5.03
CA SER A 168 6.85 23.17 -4.74
C SER A 168 8.32 23.24 -5.16
N LYS A 169 8.92 24.41 -5.08
CA LYS A 169 10.37 24.55 -5.12
C LYS A 169 10.98 24.24 -3.75
N ARG A 170 12.25 23.82 -3.73
CA ARG A 170 13.00 23.54 -2.50
C ARG A 170 13.15 24.79 -1.63
N GLU A 171 13.42 25.96 -2.22
CA GLU A 171 13.53 27.24 -1.50
C GLU A 171 12.29 27.61 -0.67
N THR A 172 11.10 27.15 -1.07
CA THR A 172 9.84 27.45 -0.38
C THR A 172 9.80 26.90 1.05
N GLY A 173 10.46 25.76 1.30
CA GLY A 173 10.54 25.14 2.62
C GLY A 173 9.26 24.49 3.16
N LYS A 174 8.14 24.59 2.44
CA LYS A 174 6.85 24.02 2.85
C LYS A 174 5.92 23.73 1.67
N TYR A 175 4.98 22.82 1.90
CA TYR A 175 3.89 22.50 1.00
C TYR A 175 2.69 21.94 1.77
N SER A 176 1.49 22.39 1.43
CA SER A 176 0.23 21.91 2.01
C SER A 176 -0.48 21.00 1.02
N VAL A 177 -0.89 19.82 1.48
CA VAL A 177 -1.63 18.83 0.70
C VAL A 177 -3.06 18.77 1.20
N GLU A 178 -4.02 19.04 0.31
CA GLU A 178 -5.44 18.89 0.61
C GLU A 178 -5.88 17.42 0.57
N LEU A 179 -6.54 16.98 1.64
CA LEU A 179 -7.15 15.66 1.76
C LEU A 179 -8.66 15.82 1.96
N SER A 180 -9.43 14.92 1.37
CA SER A 180 -10.87 14.87 1.61
C SER A 180 -11.15 14.36 3.03
N GLU A 181 -12.27 14.78 3.60
CA GLU A 181 -12.71 14.35 4.94
C GLU A 181 -12.76 12.82 5.06
N ASP A 182 -13.14 12.12 3.98
CA ASP A 182 -13.23 10.65 3.96
C ASP A 182 -11.89 9.92 4.14
N VAL A 183 -10.74 10.59 3.93
CA VAL A 183 -9.41 9.93 3.97
C VAL A 183 -8.46 10.54 4.98
N ILE A 184 -8.83 11.66 5.61
CA ILE A 184 -7.95 12.39 6.53
C ILE A 184 -7.65 11.62 7.82
N ASP A 185 -8.56 10.73 8.21
CA ASP A 185 -8.45 9.85 9.39
C ASP A 185 -7.98 8.44 9.04
N GLU A 186 -7.85 8.10 7.76
CA GLU A 186 -7.22 6.84 7.36
C GLU A 186 -5.71 6.89 7.66
N PRO A 187 -5.07 5.75 7.95
CA PRO A 187 -3.62 5.64 8.04
C PRO A 187 -2.91 6.21 6.83
N ILE A 188 -1.93 7.09 7.07
CA ILE A 188 -1.18 7.82 6.04
C ILE A 188 0.32 7.56 6.21
N GLU A 189 0.98 7.27 5.11
CA GLU A 189 2.43 7.14 4.99
C GLU A 189 2.93 8.17 3.97
N ALA A 190 3.81 9.07 4.38
CA ALA A 190 4.28 10.16 3.52
C ALA A 190 5.79 10.06 3.21
N TYR A 191 6.15 10.42 1.98
CA TYR A 191 7.53 10.40 1.48
C TYR A 191 7.82 11.65 0.68
N MET A 192 9.10 12.03 0.65
CA MET A 192 9.57 13.21 -0.07
C MET A 192 10.92 12.97 -0.73
N CYS A 193 11.13 13.55 -1.90
CA CYS A 193 12.47 13.75 -2.46
C CYS A 193 12.53 15.07 -3.24
N PHE A 194 13.73 15.49 -3.57
CA PHE A 194 14.03 16.57 -4.52
C PHE A 194 14.48 16.01 -5.86
N LYS A 195 14.11 16.72 -6.92
CA LYS A 195 14.57 16.55 -8.30
C LYS A 195 15.08 17.91 -8.79
N SER A 196 16.22 17.97 -9.45
CA SER A 196 16.73 19.24 -9.99
C SER A 196 15.77 19.84 -11.02
N ALA A 197 15.76 21.16 -11.15
CA ALA A 197 14.86 21.88 -12.07
C ALA A 197 15.03 21.44 -13.54
N ASP A 198 16.27 21.13 -13.94
CA ASP A 198 16.62 20.59 -15.27
C ASP A 198 16.31 19.09 -15.42
N GLY A 199 15.94 18.41 -14.32
CA GLY A 199 15.64 16.98 -14.27
C GLY A 199 16.82 16.05 -14.48
N THR A 200 18.06 16.54 -14.35
CA THR A 200 19.28 15.73 -14.52
C THR A 200 19.73 15.04 -13.23
N GLN A 201 19.24 15.49 -12.07
CA GLN A 201 19.57 14.93 -10.76
C GLN A 201 18.31 14.67 -9.93
N ILE A 202 18.40 13.69 -9.05
CA ILE A 202 17.36 13.36 -8.07
C ILE A 202 18.03 12.93 -6.77
N SER A 203 17.33 13.13 -5.66
CA SER A 203 17.80 12.72 -4.33
C SER A 203 17.20 11.38 -3.94
N GLU A 204 17.78 10.77 -2.92
CA GLU A 204 17.14 9.66 -2.23
C GLU A 204 15.84 10.10 -1.54
N SER A 205 14.81 9.26 -1.59
CA SER A 205 13.55 9.53 -0.92
C SER A 205 13.66 9.38 0.59
N VAL A 206 13.06 10.30 1.32
CA VAL A 206 12.97 10.31 2.78
C VAL A 206 11.55 10.00 3.21
N TYR A 207 11.42 9.14 4.21
CA TYR A 207 10.15 8.84 4.86
C TYR A 207 9.84 9.92 5.90
N LEU A 208 8.68 10.56 5.78
CA LEU A 208 8.26 11.68 6.64
C LEU A 208 7.56 11.22 7.92
N GLY A 209 7.03 10.00 7.92
CA GLY A 209 6.34 9.43 9.08
C GLY A 209 4.97 8.84 8.74
N ASN A 210 4.37 8.29 9.79
CA ASN A 210 3.04 7.72 9.80
C ASN A 210 2.08 8.67 10.54
N LEU A 211 0.89 8.88 9.99
CA LEU A 211 -0.23 9.51 10.69
C LEU A 211 -1.40 8.54 10.80
N ASN A 212 -2.17 8.67 11.88
CA ASN A 212 -3.34 7.86 12.20
C ASN A 212 -3.07 6.34 12.42
N GLY A 213 -1.81 5.91 12.56
CA GLY A 213 -1.45 4.55 13.00
C GLY A 213 -1.34 3.52 11.87
N GLU A 214 -1.39 2.23 12.22
CA GLU A 214 -1.30 1.14 11.23
C GLU A 214 -2.65 0.89 10.54
N ALA A 215 -2.62 0.53 9.26
CA ALA A 215 -3.83 0.12 8.54
C ALA A 215 -4.37 -1.22 9.00
N GLU A 216 -5.64 -1.21 9.37
CA GLU A 216 -6.45 -2.41 9.56
C GLU A 216 -6.47 -3.25 8.27
N THR A 217 -6.34 -4.56 8.44
CA THR A 217 -6.54 -5.53 7.38
C THR A 217 -8.01 -5.57 6.95
N GLN A 218 -8.29 -6.05 5.74
CA GLN A 218 -9.68 -6.19 5.26
C GLN A 218 -10.51 -7.10 6.19
N GLU A 219 -9.89 -8.11 6.80
CA GLU A 219 -10.56 -8.98 7.77
C GLU A 219 -10.88 -8.25 9.07
N GLU A 220 -10.02 -7.35 9.53
CA GLU A 220 -10.29 -6.51 10.70
C GLU A 220 -11.39 -5.50 10.40
N LYS A 221 -11.36 -4.84 9.22
CA LYS A 221 -12.42 -3.94 8.77
C LYS A 221 -13.78 -4.66 8.69
N THR A 222 -13.85 -5.85 8.10
CA THR A 222 -15.11 -6.61 8.00
C THR A 222 -15.61 -7.10 9.36
N LYS A 223 -14.72 -7.54 10.25
CA LYS A 223 -15.09 -7.90 11.63
C LYS A 223 -15.65 -6.70 12.40
N ARG A 224 -15.01 -5.52 12.25
CA ARG A 224 -15.43 -4.27 12.89
C ARG A 224 -16.79 -3.80 12.35
N GLU A 225 -17.00 -3.84 11.04
CA GLU A 225 -18.30 -3.52 10.41
C GLU A 225 -19.40 -4.49 10.86
N ALA A 226 -19.11 -5.79 10.90
CA ALA A 226 -20.05 -6.80 11.40
C ALA A 226 -20.40 -6.56 12.88
N TYR A 227 -19.41 -6.19 13.70
CA TYR A 227 -19.61 -5.82 15.09
C TYR A 227 -20.47 -4.56 15.23
N ALA A 228 -20.18 -3.51 14.46
CA ALA A 228 -20.95 -2.26 14.47
C ALA A 228 -22.41 -2.46 14.05
N ALA A 229 -22.64 -3.24 12.99
CA ALA A 229 -23.99 -3.58 12.54
C ALA A 229 -24.77 -4.38 13.59
N LEU A 230 -24.11 -5.38 14.22
CA LEU A 230 -24.72 -6.14 15.31
C LEU A 230 -25.01 -5.26 16.53
N LYS A 231 -24.09 -4.36 16.87
CA LYS A 231 -24.24 -3.42 17.98
C LYS A 231 -25.41 -2.46 17.77
N ALA A 232 -25.54 -1.88 16.57
CA ALA A 232 -26.68 -1.03 16.22
C ALA A 232 -28.02 -1.79 16.34
N ARG A 233 -28.08 -3.04 15.88
CA ARG A 233 -29.28 -3.88 16.04
C ARG A 233 -29.55 -4.20 17.52
N PHE A 234 -28.51 -4.49 18.29
CA PHE A 234 -28.63 -4.73 19.73
C PHE A 234 -29.16 -3.49 20.46
N ASP A 235 -28.64 -2.30 20.16
CA ASP A 235 -29.07 -1.05 20.81
C ASP A 235 -30.55 -0.76 20.52
N GLN A 236 -31.01 -0.94 19.27
CA GLN A 236 -32.43 -0.83 18.92
C GLN A 236 -33.33 -1.80 19.70
N VAL A 237 -32.92 -3.07 19.81
CA VAL A 237 -33.67 -4.10 20.54
C VAL A 237 -33.62 -3.86 22.05
N SER A 238 -32.49 -3.39 22.57
CA SER A 238 -32.30 -3.01 23.97
C SER A 238 -33.20 -1.84 24.37
N ASP A 239 -33.28 -0.81 23.54
CA ASP A 239 -34.17 0.34 23.77
C ASP A 239 -35.64 -0.10 23.77
N ALA A 240 -36.02 -0.99 22.85
CA ALA A 240 -37.36 -1.56 22.83
C ALA A 240 -37.64 -2.45 24.04
N TYR A 241 -36.64 -3.21 24.51
CA TYR A 241 -36.74 -4.06 25.71
C TYR A 241 -36.94 -3.23 26.97
N LEU A 242 -36.15 -2.16 27.12
CA LEU A 242 -36.22 -1.24 28.27
C LEU A 242 -37.58 -0.52 28.35
N LYS A 243 -38.25 -0.24 27.23
CA LYS A 243 -39.62 0.32 27.23
C LYS A 243 -40.67 -0.59 27.88
N TYR A 244 -40.46 -1.90 27.89
CA TYR A 244 -41.35 -2.86 28.55
C TYR A 244 -41.06 -3.03 30.04
N ILE A 245 -39.96 -2.43 30.53
CA ILE A 245 -39.58 -2.43 31.94
C ILE A 245 -39.97 -1.08 32.52
N GLU A 246 -41.17 -0.98 33.09
CA GLU A 246 -41.60 0.22 33.82
C GLU A 246 -40.67 0.50 35.02
N PRO A 247 -40.51 1.76 35.44
CA PRO A 247 -39.86 2.11 36.71
C PRO A 247 -40.74 1.64 37.88
N GLY A 248 -40.70 0.34 38.17
CA GLY A 248 -41.56 -0.33 39.15
C GLY A 248 -41.53 -1.86 39.10
N GLY A 249 -40.95 -2.48 38.06
CA GLY A 249 -40.69 -3.94 38.01
C GLY A 249 -41.86 -4.79 37.51
N SER A 250 -43.00 -4.19 37.16
CA SER A 250 -44.16 -4.88 36.58
C SER A 250 -43.95 -5.11 35.08
N VAL A 251 -43.56 -6.32 34.66
CA VAL A 251 -43.36 -6.67 33.25
C VAL A 251 -44.66 -7.21 32.65
N ILE A 252 -45.19 -6.56 31.61
CA ILE A 252 -46.35 -7.08 30.88
C ILE A 252 -45.90 -8.26 29.99
N LEU A 253 -46.14 -9.49 30.45
CA LEU A 253 -45.72 -10.74 29.79
C LEU A 253 -46.57 -11.08 28.54
N THR A 254 -46.41 -10.28 27.48
CA THR A 254 -47.01 -10.57 26.16
C THR A 254 -46.15 -11.53 25.34
N LYS A 255 -46.74 -12.19 24.32
CA LYS A 255 -45.99 -12.97 23.32
C LYS A 255 -44.94 -12.12 22.60
N ALA A 256 -45.26 -10.85 22.34
CA ALA A 256 -44.34 -9.88 21.74
C ALA A 256 -43.11 -9.64 22.65
N PHE A 257 -43.33 -9.46 23.96
CA PHE A 257 -42.24 -9.29 24.93
C PHE A 257 -41.32 -10.52 24.99
N ARG A 258 -41.87 -11.75 25.02
CA ARG A 258 -41.05 -12.98 25.05
C ARG A 258 -40.16 -13.14 23.81
N ASN A 259 -40.69 -12.80 22.63
CA ASN A 259 -39.90 -12.80 21.40
C ASN A 259 -38.77 -11.76 21.47
N LEU A 260 -39.07 -10.57 21.97
CA LEU A 260 -38.12 -9.47 22.09
C LEU A 260 -37.02 -9.77 23.13
N GLU A 261 -37.38 -10.37 24.25
CA GLU A 261 -36.42 -10.85 25.26
C GLU A 261 -35.50 -11.94 24.70
N THR A 262 -36.04 -12.85 23.88
CA THR A 262 -35.26 -13.89 23.21
C THR A 262 -34.27 -13.27 22.23
N GLU A 263 -34.71 -12.30 21.43
CA GLU A 263 -33.85 -11.57 20.49
C GLU A 263 -32.77 -10.79 21.24
N TYR A 264 -33.12 -10.07 22.32
CA TYR A 264 -32.17 -9.34 23.16
C TYR A 264 -31.07 -10.26 23.71
N ARG A 265 -31.45 -11.39 24.32
CA ARG A 265 -30.48 -12.35 24.90
C ARG A 265 -29.59 -12.96 23.82
N ALA A 266 -30.16 -13.28 22.66
CA ALA A 266 -29.40 -13.82 21.53
C ALA A 266 -28.40 -12.81 20.96
N LEU A 267 -28.81 -11.55 20.77
CA LEU A 267 -27.93 -10.48 20.28
C LEU A 267 -26.83 -10.15 21.29
N LYS A 268 -27.15 -10.09 22.59
CA LYS A 268 -26.17 -9.90 23.66
C LYS A 268 -25.08 -10.98 23.63
N SER A 269 -25.49 -12.25 23.61
CA SER A 269 -24.56 -13.38 23.55
C SER A 269 -23.69 -13.35 22.28
N LYS A 270 -24.26 -12.97 21.13
CA LYS A 270 -23.47 -12.81 19.90
C LYS A 270 -22.45 -11.68 20.04
N LEU A 271 -22.83 -10.55 20.63
CA LEU A 271 -21.94 -9.39 20.79
C LEU A 271 -20.77 -9.68 21.73
N ASP A 272 -21.01 -10.46 22.79
CA ASP A 272 -20.00 -10.88 23.76
C ASP A 272 -18.93 -11.81 23.15
N HIS A 273 -19.24 -12.48 22.03
CA HIS A 273 -18.36 -13.45 21.38
C HIS A 273 -17.87 -13.02 19.98
N LEU A 274 -18.36 -11.91 19.43
CA LEU A 274 -17.97 -11.45 18.10
C LEU A 274 -16.65 -10.65 18.15
N PRO A 275 -15.60 -11.05 17.40
CA PRO A 275 -14.38 -10.25 17.29
C PRO A 275 -14.64 -8.96 16.51
N GLY A 276 -13.83 -7.91 16.76
CA GLY A 276 -13.98 -6.60 16.11
C GLY A 276 -14.50 -5.48 17.01
N LYS A 277 -14.54 -5.71 18.33
CA LYS A 277 -14.82 -4.65 19.30
C LYS A 277 -13.76 -3.54 19.21
N PRO A 278 -14.13 -2.27 19.10
CA PRO A 278 -13.17 -1.17 19.15
C PRO A 278 -12.42 -1.21 20.49
N SER A 279 -11.09 -1.02 20.41
CA SER A 279 -10.21 -0.96 21.59
C SER A 279 -10.44 0.32 22.39
#